data_AF-A0A1G0XZC9-F1
#
_entry.id   AF-A0A1G0XZC9-F1
#
_cell.length_a   1.000
_cell.length_b   1.000
_cell.length_c   1.000
_cell.angle_alpha   90.00
_cell.angle_beta   90.00
_cell.angle_gamma   90.00
#
_symmetry.space_group_name_H-M   'P 1'
#
loop_
_entity.id
_entity.type
_entity.pdbx_description
1 polymer ?
#
loop_
_entity_poly.entity_id
_entity_poly.type
_entity_poly.pdbx_seq_one_letter_code
_entity_poly.pdbx_strand_id
1 'polypeptide(L)'
;MIKNFLNIGSKKPSAAIFMSGSGSNAEKLLDSIRDEEIAPWKAALIFTDASLKSRAAEIARNYRIPLVELDILEFYRQRGETKVSLATENGRRIREEWTQEMRKIIGPFKVDFGILAGFVPLTNITSDFPCLNVHPGDLTVEDGGRRIYVGLHTIPVETAIMRGCSFLRSSVIIAQTYTGKGGEMDSGPILGISTPVKIDLQGKSIEELELAYKNRSIQKPPGGYKDILVDLAKKNQENLKINGDWTVFPPAVKDFASGKFAQDEMGSLVYLTDDGWKKIKTVEYGISSKIPVYV
;
A
#
# COMPACT_ATOMS: atom_id res chain seq x y z
N MET A 1 7.03 -23.45 15.77
CA MET A 1 6.15 -23.75 14.61
C MET A 1 6.10 -22.52 13.73
N ILE A 2 6.17 -22.69 12.41
CA ILE A 2 6.09 -21.58 11.44
C ILE A 2 4.69 -21.57 10.84
N LYS A 3 4.04 -20.39 10.86
CA LYS A 3 2.74 -20.15 10.25
C LYS A 3 2.91 -19.31 9.00
N ASN A 4 2.77 -19.94 7.83
CA ASN A 4 2.83 -19.25 6.55
C ASN A 4 1.62 -18.33 6.37
N PHE A 5 1.82 -17.20 5.69
CA PHE A 5 0.72 -16.30 5.32
C PHE A 5 -0.13 -16.84 4.17
N LEU A 6 0.47 -17.65 3.29
CA LEU A 6 -0.18 -18.31 2.18
C LEU A 6 -0.08 -19.82 2.32
N ASN A 7 -1.13 -20.52 1.88
CA ASN A 7 -1.07 -21.96 1.69
C ASN A 7 -0.45 -22.27 0.32
N ILE A 8 0.87 -22.43 0.31
CA ILE A 8 1.64 -22.68 -0.91
C ILE A 8 1.62 -24.19 -1.14
N GLY A 9 0.55 -24.64 -1.80
CA GLY A 9 0.48 -25.98 -2.37
C GLY A 9 1.20 -26.05 -3.72
N SER A 10 0.85 -27.02 -4.55
CA SER A 10 1.40 -27.17 -5.92
C SER A 10 0.89 -26.13 -6.93
N LYS A 11 -0.12 -25.33 -6.56
CA LYS A 11 -0.74 -24.33 -7.43
C LYS A 11 -0.06 -22.97 -7.25
N LYS A 12 0.24 -22.31 -8.37
CA LYS A 12 0.68 -20.91 -8.41
C LYS A 12 -0.36 -19.96 -7.74
N PRO A 13 0.03 -19.18 -6.72
CA PRO A 13 -0.84 -18.22 -6.06
C PRO A 13 -1.48 -17.21 -7.02
N SER A 14 -2.74 -16.87 -6.76
CA SER A 14 -3.59 -16.02 -7.58
C SER A 14 -3.92 -14.73 -6.85
N ALA A 15 -3.56 -13.57 -7.42
CA ALA A 15 -3.71 -12.27 -6.77
C ALA A 15 -4.85 -11.43 -7.37
N ALA A 16 -5.63 -10.74 -6.54
CA ALA A 16 -6.43 -9.58 -6.97
C ALA A 16 -5.60 -8.31 -6.85
N ILE A 17 -5.52 -7.50 -7.92
CA ILE A 17 -4.88 -6.19 -7.88
C ILE A 17 -5.97 -5.12 -7.73
N PHE A 18 -5.93 -4.34 -6.65
CA PHE A 18 -6.86 -3.26 -6.35
C PHE A 18 -6.23 -1.91 -6.67
N MET A 19 -6.91 -1.04 -7.39
CA MET A 19 -6.42 0.30 -7.72
C MET A 19 -7.53 1.33 -7.95
N SER A 20 -7.26 2.59 -7.62
CA SER A 20 -8.23 3.69 -7.75
C SER A 20 -7.84 4.79 -8.74
N GLY A 21 -6.60 4.76 -9.26
CA GLY A 21 -6.02 5.88 -10.01
C GLY A 21 -5.14 5.46 -11.19
N SER A 22 -3.93 6.02 -11.29
CA SER A 22 -3.05 5.83 -12.44
C SER A 22 -2.60 4.38 -12.64
N GLY A 23 -2.59 3.57 -11.59
CA GLY A 23 -2.20 2.16 -11.63
C GLY A 23 -0.72 1.90 -11.86
N SER A 24 0.15 2.90 -11.69
CA SER A 24 1.58 2.72 -11.97
C SER A 24 2.23 1.60 -11.14
N ASN A 25 1.80 1.42 -9.88
CA ASN A 25 2.28 0.31 -9.05
C ASN A 25 1.78 -1.05 -9.58
N ALA A 26 0.55 -1.10 -10.10
CA ALA A 26 0.00 -2.30 -10.74
C ALA A 26 0.76 -2.65 -12.03
N GLU A 27 1.04 -1.67 -12.89
CA GLU A 27 1.83 -1.86 -14.11
C GLU A 27 3.21 -2.44 -13.77
N LYS A 28 3.93 -1.86 -12.79
CA LYS A 28 5.25 -2.37 -12.38
C LYS A 28 5.22 -3.78 -11.79
N LEU A 29 4.17 -4.11 -11.04
CA LEU A 29 3.98 -5.48 -10.55
C LEU A 29 3.79 -6.46 -11.70
N LEU A 30 2.94 -6.12 -12.66
CA LEU A 30 2.63 -6.97 -13.81
C LEU A 30 3.83 -7.09 -14.77
N ASP A 31 4.55 -6.00 -15.02
CA ASP A 31 5.79 -6.01 -15.79
C ASP A 31 6.82 -6.95 -15.15
N SER A 32 6.93 -6.92 -13.81
CA SER A 32 7.92 -7.72 -13.10
C SER A 32 7.74 -9.23 -13.25
N ILE A 33 6.54 -9.72 -13.58
CA ILE A 33 6.25 -11.14 -13.75
C ILE A 33 5.96 -11.53 -15.21
N ARG A 34 5.90 -10.56 -16.13
CA ARG A 34 5.49 -10.79 -17.52
C ARG A 34 6.43 -11.74 -18.26
N ASP A 35 7.73 -11.54 -18.08
CA ASP A 35 8.78 -12.24 -18.82
C ASP A 35 9.49 -13.31 -17.97
N GLU A 36 9.00 -13.58 -16.76
CA GLU A 36 9.56 -14.63 -15.92
C GLU A 36 9.07 -16.01 -16.38
N GLU A 37 10.02 -16.90 -16.70
CA GLU A 37 9.75 -18.30 -17.08
C GLU A 37 8.88 -19.00 -16.03
N ILE A 38 9.16 -18.73 -14.75
CA ILE A 38 8.38 -19.22 -13.60
C ILE A 38 7.99 -18.05 -12.70
N ALA A 39 6.99 -17.28 -13.13
CA ALA A 39 6.41 -16.23 -12.28
C ALA A 39 5.89 -16.80 -10.95
N PRO A 40 6.19 -16.20 -9.78
CA PRO A 40 5.81 -16.73 -8.46
C PRO A 40 4.33 -16.56 -8.12
N TRP A 41 3.59 -15.77 -8.88
CA TRP A 41 2.14 -15.60 -8.77
C TRP A 41 1.53 -15.25 -10.12
N LYS A 42 0.20 -15.19 -10.20
CA LYS A 42 -0.54 -14.69 -11.36
C LYS A 42 -1.59 -13.66 -10.95
N ALA A 43 -1.82 -12.67 -11.80
CA ALA A 43 -2.93 -11.74 -11.61
C ALA A 43 -4.25 -12.41 -12.03
N ALA A 44 -5.16 -12.58 -11.07
CA ALA A 44 -6.48 -13.18 -11.28
C ALA A 44 -7.46 -12.18 -11.88
N LEU A 45 -7.41 -10.94 -11.39
CA LEU A 45 -8.25 -9.82 -11.78
C LEU A 45 -7.60 -8.49 -11.40
N ILE A 46 -8.06 -7.43 -12.05
CA ILE A 46 -7.90 -6.05 -11.59
C ILE A 46 -9.26 -5.57 -11.08
N PHE A 47 -9.29 -5.04 -9.87
CA PHE A 47 -10.45 -4.42 -9.26
C PHE A 47 -10.26 -2.91 -9.19
N THR A 48 -11.31 -2.14 -9.50
CA THR A 48 -11.33 -0.70 -9.26
C THR A 48 -12.63 -0.20 -8.64
N ASP A 49 -12.48 0.77 -7.73
CA ASP A 49 -13.57 1.52 -7.09
C ASP A 49 -13.88 2.85 -7.80
N ALA A 50 -13.18 3.17 -8.88
CA ALA A 50 -13.22 4.47 -9.54
C ALA A 50 -13.26 4.32 -11.06
N SER A 51 -14.27 3.62 -11.58
CA SER A 51 -14.43 3.22 -12.98
C SER A 51 -14.09 4.30 -14.01
N LEU A 52 -14.53 5.53 -13.77
CA LEU A 52 -14.34 6.64 -14.72
C LEU A 52 -13.01 7.39 -14.58
N LYS A 53 -12.32 7.25 -13.45
CA LYS A 53 -11.10 8.02 -13.12
C LYS A 53 -9.83 7.17 -13.09
N SER A 54 -10.00 5.86 -12.97
CA SER A 54 -8.93 4.88 -12.87
C SER A 54 -8.45 4.47 -14.26
N ARG A 55 -7.15 4.16 -14.40
CA ARG A 55 -6.58 3.50 -15.59
C ARG A 55 -6.79 1.98 -15.61
N ALA A 56 -7.59 1.43 -14.70
CA ALA A 56 -7.76 -0.02 -14.55
C ALA A 56 -8.20 -0.72 -15.85
N ALA A 57 -9.14 -0.14 -16.61
CA ALA A 57 -9.61 -0.73 -17.86
C ALA A 57 -8.54 -0.77 -18.97
N GLU A 58 -7.67 0.23 -19.01
CA GLU A 58 -6.52 0.27 -19.92
C GLU A 58 -5.52 -0.84 -19.56
N ILE A 59 -5.12 -0.91 -18.29
CA ILE A 59 -4.16 -1.90 -17.79
C ILE A 59 -4.71 -3.32 -17.96
N ALA A 60 -5.97 -3.56 -17.57
CA ALA A 60 -6.61 -4.86 -17.73
C ALA A 60 -6.56 -5.36 -19.19
N ARG A 61 -6.81 -4.46 -20.15
CA ARG A 61 -6.72 -4.77 -21.59
C ARG A 61 -5.29 -5.07 -22.02
N ASN A 62 -4.34 -4.21 -21.63
CA ASN A 62 -2.94 -4.33 -22.05
C ASN A 62 -2.29 -5.62 -21.55
N TYR A 63 -2.64 -6.06 -20.34
CA TYR A 63 -2.11 -7.29 -19.74
C TYR A 63 -3.05 -8.49 -19.88
N ARG A 64 -4.21 -8.33 -20.53
CA ARG A 64 -5.25 -9.37 -20.73
C ARG A 64 -5.73 -10.01 -19.43
N ILE A 65 -5.97 -9.18 -18.43
CA ILE A 65 -6.46 -9.58 -17.11
C ILE A 65 -7.94 -9.20 -16.99
N PRO A 66 -8.80 -10.05 -16.39
CA PRO A 66 -10.18 -9.69 -16.11
C PRO A 66 -10.29 -8.39 -15.31
N LEU A 67 -11.18 -7.49 -15.75
CA LEU A 67 -11.52 -6.26 -15.03
C LEU A 67 -12.79 -6.47 -14.21
N VAL A 68 -12.76 -6.04 -12.96
CA VAL A 68 -13.93 -5.93 -12.08
C VAL A 68 -14.06 -4.47 -11.63
N GLU A 69 -15.27 -3.94 -11.75
CA GLU A 69 -15.57 -2.55 -11.45
C GLU A 69 -16.71 -2.47 -10.45
N LEU A 70 -16.53 -1.71 -9.38
CA LEU A 70 -17.58 -1.40 -8.42
C LEU A 70 -17.35 0.00 -7.85
N ASP A 71 -17.83 1.01 -8.59
CA ASP A 71 -17.60 2.41 -8.27
C ASP A 71 -18.18 2.80 -6.91
N ILE A 72 -17.31 3.21 -5.99
CA ILE A 72 -17.70 3.48 -4.60
C ILE A 72 -18.50 4.79 -4.47
N LEU A 73 -18.22 5.79 -5.29
CA LEU A 73 -18.95 7.06 -5.26
C LEU A 73 -20.39 6.82 -5.71
N GLU A 74 -20.56 6.10 -6.81
CA GLU A 74 -21.88 5.73 -7.33
C GLU A 74 -22.64 4.82 -6.34
N PHE A 75 -21.94 3.87 -5.71
CA PHE A 75 -22.55 2.99 -4.71
C PHE A 75 -23.11 3.74 -3.50
N TYR A 76 -22.40 4.77 -3.02
CA TYR A 76 -22.87 5.67 -1.96
C TYR A 76 -24.03 6.56 -2.44
N ARG A 77 -23.94 7.10 -3.66
CA ARG A 77 -24.99 7.95 -4.25
C ARG A 77 -26.32 7.22 -4.37
N GLN A 78 -26.29 5.96 -4.80
CA GLN A 78 -27.47 5.09 -4.87
C GLN A 78 -28.11 4.80 -3.50
N ARG A 79 -27.38 5.04 -2.41
CA ARG A 79 -27.83 4.90 -1.01
C ARG A 79 -28.10 6.24 -0.34
N GLY A 80 -28.20 7.31 -1.12
CA GLY A 80 -28.55 8.65 -0.65
C GLY A 80 -27.40 9.49 -0.10
N GLU A 81 -26.16 9.00 -0.15
CA GLU A 81 -24.99 9.75 0.32
C GLU A 81 -24.28 10.47 -0.82
N THR A 82 -24.01 11.76 -0.62
CA THR A 82 -23.27 12.58 -1.61
C THR A 82 -21.75 12.49 -1.44
N LYS A 83 -21.28 11.90 -0.33
CA LYS A 83 -19.86 11.76 0.01
C LYS A 83 -19.56 10.38 0.55
N VAL A 84 -18.43 9.83 0.14
CA VAL A 84 -17.88 8.61 0.73
C VAL A 84 -17.24 8.98 2.06
N SER A 85 -17.81 8.46 3.16
CA SER A 85 -17.36 8.78 4.52
C SER A 85 -17.51 7.58 5.44
N LEU A 86 -16.60 7.46 6.41
CA LEU A 86 -16.68 6.51 7.52
C LEU A 86 -16.95 7.22 8.87
N ALA A 87 -17.11 8.54 8.85
CA ALA A 87 -17.37 9.32 10.06
C ALA A 87 -18.79 9.07 10.60
N THR A 88 -19.75 8.78 9.73
CA THR A 88 -21.14 8.52 10.09
C THR A 88 -21.42 7.03 10.19
N GLU A 89 -22.41 6.65 11.01
CA GLU A 89 -22.87 5.26 11.10
C GLU A 89 -23.40 4.75 9.76
N ASN A 90 -24.23 5.55 9.07
CA ASN A 90 -24.72 5.22 7.75
C ASN A 90 -23.57 5.01 6.75
N GLY A 91 -22.57 5.88 6.75
CA GLY A 91 -21.40 5.75 5.87
C GLY A 91 -20.59 4.47 6.12
N ARG A 92 -20.49 4.02 7.38
CA ARG A 92 -19.89 2.72 7.74
C ARG A 92 -20.74 1.54 7.28
N ARG A 93 -22.07 1.59 7.45
CA ARG A 93 -23.00 0.57 6.94
C ARG A 93 -22.88 0.41 5.43
N ILE A 94 -22.89 1.52 4.69
CA ILE A 94 -22.74 1.51 3.23
C ILE A 94 -21.37 0.94 2.82
N ARG A 95 -20.29 1.24 3.56
CA ARG A 95 -18.97 0.64 3.30
C ARG A 95 -18.98 -0.87 3.44
N GLU A 96 -19.62 -1.39 4.47
CA GLU A 96 -19.69 -2.83 4.69
C GLU A 96 -20.51 -3.48 3.57
N GLU A 97 -21.66 -2.91 3.20
CA GLU A 97 -22.44 -3.39 2.06
C GLU A 97 -21.63 -3.42 0.76
N TRP A 98 -20.86 -2.36 0.49
CA TRP A 98 -19.98 -2.31 -0.68
C TRP A 98 -18.90 -3.40 -0.63
N THR A 99 -18.34 -3.65 0.55
CA THR A 99 -17.36 -4.74 0.77
C THR A 99 -18.01 -6.11 0.55
N GLN A 100 -19.26 -6.32 0.97
CA GLN A 100 -20.00 -7.56 0.73
C GLN A 100 -20.28 -7.79 -0.77
N GLU A 101 -20.63 -6.74 -1.51
CA GLU A 101 -20.79 -6.85 -2.97
C GLU A 101 -19.45 -7.14 -3.66
N MET A 102 -18.36 -6.50 -3.22
CA MET A 102 -17.01 -6.83 -3.68
C MET A 102 -16.68 -8.31 -3.46
N ARG A 103 -16.97 -8.87 -2.27
CA ARG A 103 -16.76 -10.30 -1.96
C ARG A 103 -17.50 -11.21 -2.94
N LYS A 104 -18.77 -10.92 -3.23
CA LYS A 104 -19.58 -11.72 -4.17
C LYS A 104 -18.99 -11.73 -5.57
N ILE A 105 -18.54 -10.56 -6.05
CA ILE A 105 -18.03 -10.41 -7.43
C ILE A 105 -16.61 -11.00 -7.56
N ILE A 106 -15.77 -10.89 -6.53
CA ILE A 106 -14.39 -11.43 -6.53
C ILE A 106 -14.38 -12.94 -6.26
N GLY A 107 -15.34 -13.48 -5.51
CA GLY A 107 -15.38 -14.89 -5.09
C GLY A 107 -15.11 -15.92 -6.20
N PRO A 108 -15.73 -15.81 -7.39
CA PRO A 108 -15.49 -16.73 -8.50
C PRO A 108 -14.03 -16.84 -8.97
N PHE A 109 -13.21 -15.80 -8.74
CA PHE A 109 -11.81 -15.77 -9.17
C PHE A 109 -10.86 -16.56 -8.26
N LYS A 110 -11.33 -17.00 -7.08
CA LYS A 110 -10.56 -17.81 -6.11
C LYS A 110 -9.16 -17.24 -5.85
N VAL A 111 -9.14 -15.99 -5.41
CA VAL A 111 -7.90 -15.28 -5.10
C VAL A 111 -7.32 -15.76 -3.78
N ASP A 112 -6.00 -15.89 -3.75
CA ASP A 112 -5.22 -16.36 -2.60
C ASP A 112 -4.71 -15.17 -1.76
N PHE A 113 -4.53 -14.00 -2.39
CA PHE A 113 -4.13 -12.75 -1.74
C PHE A 113 -4.52 -11.51 -2.55
N GLY A 114 -4.46 -10.34 -1.91
CA GLY A 114 -4.72 -9.04 -2.51
C GLY A 114 -3.48 -8.17 -2.61
N ILE A 115 -3.46 -7.27 -3.58
CA ILE A 115 -2.42 -6.25 -3.76
C ILE A 115 -3.12 -4.90 -3.87
N LEU A 116 -2.96 -4.04 -2.87
CA LEU A 116 -3.48 -2.68 -2.83
C LEU A 116 -2.50 -1.74 -3.55
N ALA A 117 -2.60 -1.67 -4.88
CA ALA A 117 -1.70 -0.91 -5.74
C ALA A 117 -2.18 0.53 -5.94
N GLY A 118 -2.21 1.31 -4.84
CA GLY A 118 -2.80 2.65 -4.84
C GLY A 118 -4.32 2.62 -4.75
N PHE A 119 -4.86 1.67 -3.98
CA PHE A 119 -6.27 1.57 -3.66
C PHE A 119 -6.62 2.51 -2.50
N VAL A 120 -7.54 3.44 -2.74
CA VAL A 120 -7.84 4.54 -1.81
C VAL A 120 -8.85 4.15 -0.73
N PRO A 121 -9.94 3.42 -1.03
CA PRO A 121 -10.92 3.10 0.00
C PRO A 121 -10.39 2.06 0.99
N LEU A 122 -10.61 2.32 2.28
CA LEU A 122 -10.55 1.27 3.29
C LEU A 122 -11.57 0.18 2.98
N THR A 123 -11.18 -1.07 3.08
CA THR A 123 -12.07 -2.20 2.81
C THR A 123 -11.74 -3.31 3.78
N ASN A 124 -12.77 -4.06 4.19
CA ASN A 124 -12.58 -5.25 5.02
C ASN A 124 -12.35 -6.50 4.19
N ILE A 125 -12.08 -6.39 2.87
CA ILE A 125 -11.61 -7.55 2.08
C ILE A 125 -10.31 -8.16 2.65
N THR A 126 -9.55 -7.36 3.41
CA THR A 126 -8.35 -7.79 4.15
C THR A 126 -8.65 -8.88 5.20
N SER A 127 -9.92 -9.08 5.60
CA SER A 127 -10.31 -10.17 6.50
C SER A 127 -10.36 -11.52 5.81
N ASP A 128 -10.47 -11.54 4.49
CA ASP A 128 -10.78 -12.75 3.73
C ASP A 128 -9.49 -13.44 3.25
N PHE A 129 -8.48 -12.65 2.93
CA PHE A 129 -7.14 -13.08 2.52
C PHE A 129 -6.12 -11.96 2.80
N PRO A 130 -4.82 -12.30 2.96
CA PRO A 130 -3.80 -11.29 3.19
C PRO A 130 -3.76 -10.30 2.02
N CYS A 131 -3.70 -9.01 2.33
CA CYS A 131 -3.60 -7.94 1.34
C CYS A 131 -2.31 -7.17 1.55
N LEU A 132 -1.52 -7.02 0.50
CA LEU A 132 -0.26 -6.29 0.55
C LEU A 132 -0.50 -4.84 0.15
N ASN A 133 0.01 -3.89 0.93
CA ASN A 133 -0.05 -2.47 0.62
C ASN A 133 1.36 -1.88 0.56
N VAL A 134 1.58 -0.93 -0.35
CA VAL A 134 2.78 -0.08 -0.34
C VAL A 134 2.41 1.29 0.21
N HIS A 135 3.22 1.77 1.15
CA HIS A 135 3.03 3.01 1.88
C HIS A 135 4.21 3.96 1.63
N PRO A 136 3.98 5.25 1.32
CA PRO A 136 5.03 6.24 1.05
C PRO A 136 5.64 6.80 2.35
N GLY A 137 6.23 5.93 3.18
CA GLY A 137 6.91 6.29 4.42
C GLY A 137 7.64 5.10 5.03
N ASP A 138 8.70 5.36 5.81
CA ASP A 138 9.42 4.30 6.55
C ASP A 138 8.65 3.92 7.81
N LEU A 139 7.87 2.85 7.72
CA LEU A 139 7.04 2.35 8.81
C LEU A 139 7.86 1.65 9.90
N THR A 140 9.17 1.47 9.71
CA THR A 140 10.06 0.91 10.74
C THR A 140 10.48 1.94 11.79
N VAL A 141 10.21 3.23 11.52
CA VAL A 141 10.54 4.34 12.42
C VAL A 141 9.37 4.63 13.35
N GLU A 142 9.65 4.54 14.64
CA GLU A 142 8.67 4.71 15.71
C GLU A 142 9.12 5.76 16.72
N ASP A 143 8.14 6.42 17.33
CA ASP A 143 8.30 7.37 18.42
C ASP A 143 7.26 7.04 19.49
N GLY A 144 7.71 6.74 20.72
CA GLY A 144 6.83 6.25 21.78
C GLY A 144 6.05 4.97 21.41
N GLY A 145 6.64 4.08 20.62
CA GLY A 145 6.00 2.84 20.15
C GLY A 145 4.93 3.04 19.07
N ARG A 146 4.91 4.21 18.41
CA ARG A 146 3.99 4.51 17.32
C ARG A 146 4.75 4.88 16.05
N ARG A 147 4.33 4.32 14.92
CA ARG A 147 4.87 4.66 13.59
C ARG A 147 4.59 6.14 13.30
N ILE A 148 5.63 6.89 12.97
CA ILE A 148 5.53 8.36 12.81
C ILE A 148 5.25 8.81 11.38
N TYR A 149 5.68 8.04 10.39
CA TYR A 149 5.50 8.37 8.98
C TYR A 149 4.25 7.72 8.42
N VAL A 150 3.13 7.82 9.13
CA VAL A 150 1.82 7.28 8.75
C VAL A 150 0.90 8.37 8.20
N GLY A 151 -0.21 7.98 7.58
CA GLY A 151 -1.25 8.90 7.13
C GLY A 151 -1.35 9.01 5.62
N LEU A 152 -2.28 9.85 5.17
CA LEU A 152 -2.70 9.93 3.77
C LEU A 152 -1.97 11.03 3.00
N HIS A 153 -1.89 10.87 1.68
CA HIS A 153 -1.35 11.85 0.75
C HIS A 153 0.11 12.23 1.07
N THR A 154 0.38 13.53 1.21
CA THR A 154 1.71 14.10 1.44
C THR A 154 2.14 14.07 2.90
N ILE A 155 1.26 13.72 3.84
CA ILE A 155 1.52 13.84 5.28
C ILE A 155 2.78 13.07 5.72
N PRO A 156 3.03 11.82 5.31
CA PRO A 156 4.28 11.13 5.67
C PRO A 156 5.54 11.88 5.20
N VAL A 157 5.50 12.42 3.98
CA VAL A 157 6.62 13.13 3.37
C VAL A 157 6.84 14.49 4.04
N GLU A 158 5.77 15.24 4.29
CA GLU A 158 5.84 16.51 5.04
C GLU A 158 6.43 16.27 6.44
N THR A 159 6.03 15.19 7.11
CA THR A 159 6.52 14.84 8.44
C THR A 159 8.02 14.52 8.41
N ALA A 160 8.49 13.76 7.42
CA ALA A 160 9.92 13.47 7.24
C ALA A 160 10.74 14.75 6.96
N ILE A 161 10.25 15.63 6.09
CA ILE A 161 10.89 16.92 5.80
C ILE A 161 10.99 17.78 7.06
N MET A 162 9.90 17.93 7.81
CA MET A 162 9.85 18.74 9.04
C MET A 162 10.71 18.16 10.17
N ARG A 163 10.96 16.85 10.16
CA ARG A 163 11.91 16.19 11.09
C ARG A 163 13.36 16.27 10.61
N GLY A 164 13.65 16.99 9.53
CA GLY A 164 15.01 17.17 9.01
C GLY A 164 15.61 15.90 8.39
N CYS A 165 14.78 14.96 7.94
CA CYS A 165 15.29 13.77 7.27
C CYS A 165 15.93 14.12 5.93
N SER A 166 17.04 13.46 5.61
CA SER A 166 17.71 13.58 4.30
C SER A 166 17.17 12.61 3.25
N PHE A 167 16.42 11.60 3.69
CA PHE A 167 15.91 10.52 2.85
C PHE A 167 14.49 10.10 3.24
N LEU A 168 13.77 9.56 2.25
CA LEU A 168 12.51 8.85 2.39
C LEU A 168 12.72 7.37 2.07
N ARG A 169 11.76 6.53 2.50
CA ARG A 169 11.63 5.15 2.07
C ARG A 169 10.16 4.80 1.90
N SER A 170 9.88 3.82 1.05
CA SER A 170 8.56 3.20 0.95
C SER A 170 8.55 1.91 1.75
N SER A 171 7.40 1.56 2.33
CA SER A 171 7.23 0.33 3.10
C SER A 171 6.15 -0.55 2.49
N VAL A 172 6.38 -1.86 2.46
CA VAL A 172 5.38 -2.87 2.09
C VAL A 172 4.89 -3.57 3.34
N ILE A 173 3.58 -3.60 3.55
CA ILE A 173 2.95 -4.21 4.72
C ILE A 173 1.89 -5.23 4.33
N ILE A 174 1.54 -6.11 5.28
CA ILE A 174 0.27 -6.82 5.25
C ILE A 174 -0.80 -5.93 5.89
N ALA A 175 -1.70 -5.39 5.08
CA ALA A 175 -2.80 -4.52 5.53
C ALA A 175 -3.69 -5.24 6.54
N GLN A 176 -4.12 -4.49 7.56
CA GLN A 176 -4.99 -4.99 8.63
C GLN A 176 -6.45 -4.65 8.37
N THR A 177 -7.35 -5.51 8.85
CA THR A 177 -8.79 -5.27 8.84
C THR A 177 -9.15 -4.07 9.70
N TYR A 178 -10.01 -3.22 9.17
CA TYR A 178 -10.43 -2.02 9.88
C TYR A 178 -11.48 -2.36 10.95
N THR A 179 -11.17 -2.02 12.21
CA THR A 179 -11.99 -2.34 13.39
C THR A 179 -12.84 -1.16 13.89
N GLY A 180 -12.84 -0.01 13.18
CA GLY A 180 -13.58 1.18 13.60
C GLY A 180 -12.75 2.20 14.38
N LYS A 181 -11.55 1.83 14.86
CA LYS A 181 -10.59 2.76 15.47
C LYS A 181 -9.56 3.18 14.41
N GLY A 182 -9.49 4.48 14.12
CA GLY A 182 -8.47 5.01 13.21
C GLY A 182 -7.06 4.81 13.78
N GLY A 183 -6.08 4.53 12.92
CA GLY A 183 -4.66 4.41 13.31
C GLY A 183 -4.04 3.01 13.16
N GLU A 184 -4.84 1.96 12.99
CA GLU A 184 -4.35 0.57 12.89
C GLU A 184 -4.07 0.13 11.43
N MET A 185 -4.33 0.97 10.44
CA MET A 185 -4.33 0.57 9.01
C MET A 185 -2.92 0.26 8.49
N ASP A 186 -1.96 1.10 8.87
CA ASP A 186 -0.55 0.93 8.56
C ASP A 186 0.20 0.26 9.72
N SER A 187 -0.46 -0.59 10.52
CA SER A 187 0.15 -1.24 11.70
C SER A 187 0.62 -2.67 11.47
N GLY A 188 0.23 -3.28 10.33
CA GLY A 188 0.56 -4.67 10.04
C GLY A 188 2.06 -4.96 9.90
N PRO A 189 2.44 -6.25 9.80
CA PRO A 189 3.82 -6.67 9.59
C PRO A 189 4.45 -5.97 8.38
N ILE A 190 5.67 -5.45 8.55
CA ILE A 190 6.43 -4.77 7.51
C ILE A 190 7.27 -5.81 6.79
N LEU A 191 6.88 -6.16 5.57
CA LEU A 191 7.58 -7.16 4.77
C LEU A 191 8.84 -6.60 4.11
N GLY A 192 8.77 -5.35 3.68
CA GLY A 192 9.85 -4.72 2.95
C GLY A 192 9.93 -3.21 3.15
N ILE A 193 11.14 -2.68 3.03
CA ILE A 193 11.40 -1.25 2.86
C ILE A 193 12.28 -1.02 1.63
N SER A 194 12.12 0.11 0.95
CA SER A 194 13.04 0.48 -0.12
C SER A 194 14.40 0.91 0.42
N THR A 195 15.42 0.87 -0.42
CA THR A 195 16.64 1.66 -0.18
C THR A 195 16.30 3.17 -0.01
N PRO A 196 17.14 3.94 0.68
CA PRO A 196 16.91 5.37 0.88
C PRO A 196 16.76 6.15 -0.43
N VAL A 197 15.72 7.00 -0.51
CA VAL A 197 15.48 7.93 -1.63
C VAL A 197 15.72 9.35 -1.13
N LYS A 198 16.67 10.08 -1.74
CA LYS A 198 17.06 11.42 -1.28
C LYS A 198 15.89 12.40 -1.34
N ILE A 199 15.73 13.20 -0.29
CA ILE A 199 14.82 14.34 -0.27
C ILE A 199 15.46 15.49 -1.04
N ASP A 200 14.74 16.01 -2.03
CA ASP A 200 15.10 17.23 -2.75
C ASP A 200 14.29 18.40 -2.18
N LEU A 201 14.99 19.33 -1.49
CA LEU A 201 14.40 20.54 -0.95
C LEU A 201 14.30 21.68 -1.98
N GLN A 202 14.82 21.48 -3.20
CA GLN A 202 14.79 22.48 -4.28
C GLN A 202 15.36 23.84 -3.87
N GLY A 203 16.44 23.81 -3.09
CA GLY A 203 17.13 25.00 -2.57
C GLY A 203 16.41 25.70 -1.41
N LYS A 204 15.34 25.11 -0.86
CA LYS A 204 14.61 25.67 0.29
C LYS A 204 15.24 25.28 1.61
N SER A 205 15.23 26.23 2.55
CA SER A 205 15.67 25.98 3.91
C SER A 205 14.55 25.34 4.73
N ILE A 206 14.90 24.64 5.81
CA ILE A 206 13.90 24.06 6.71
C ILE A 206 13.09 25.17 7.39
N GLU A 207 13.72 26.30 7.72
CA GLU A 207 13.06 27.45 8.34
C GLU A 207 11.97 28.05 7.45
N GLU A 208 12.21 28.14 6.13
CA GLU A 208 11.18 28.58 5.17
C GLU A 208 9.96 27.66 5.16
N LEU A 209 10.19 26.35 5.23
CA LEU A 209 9.14 25.33 5.23
C LEU A 209 8.38 25.30 6.56
N GLU A 210 9.06 25.50 7.68
CA GLU A 210 8.44 25.65 8.98
C GLU A 210 7.54 26.88 9.06
N LEU A 211 7.98 28.01 8.49
CA LEU A 211 7.17 29.22 8.45
C LEU A 211 5.90 29.00 7.63
N ALA A 212 6.01 28.33 6.48
CA ALA A 212 4.85 27.94 5.68
C ALA A 212 3.88 27.04 6.47
N TYR A 213 4.41 26.05 7.20
CA TYR A 213 3.61 25.16 8.05
C TYR A 213 2.90 25.92 9.19
N LYS A 214 3.60 26.82 9.88
CA LYS A 214 3.07 27.63 11.00
C LYS A 214 1.97 28.60 10.54
N ASN A 215 2.02 29.05 9.29
CA ASN A 215 1.01 29.93 8.69
C ASN A 215 -0.26 29.19 8.21
N ARG A 216 -0.32 27.86 8.33
CA ARG A 216 -1.52 27.09 7.96
C ARG A 216 -2.67 27.41 8.91
N SER A 217 -3.88 27.51 8.36
CA SER A 217 -5.10 27.53 9.16
C SER A 217 -5.25 26.21 9.92
N ILE A 218 -5.81 26.26 11.13
CA ILE A 218 -6.10 25.06 11.93
C ILE A 218 -7.02 24.10 11.15
N GLN A 219 -7.99 24.64 10.43
CA GLN A 219 -8.87 23.86 9.56
C GLN A 219 -8.25 23.70 8.17
N LYS A 220 -8.14 22.45 7.71
CA LYS A 220 -7.66 22.13 6.37
C LYS A 220 -8.68 22.64 5.33
N PRO A 221 -8.27 23.49 4.37
CA PRO A 221 -9.19 24.00 3.36
C PRO A 221 -9.64 22.90 2.39
N PRO A 222 -10.79 23.06 1.71
CA PRO A 222 -11.20 22.20 0.62
C PRO A 222 -10.10 22.10 -0.45
N GLY A 223 -9.71 20.87 -0.82
CA GLY A 223 -8.60 20.62 -1.74
C GLY A 223 -7.21 20.58 -1.11
N GLY A 224 -7.10 20.80 0.22
CA GLY A 224 -5.84 20.77 0.96
C GLY A 224 -5.07 22.08 0.90
N TYR A 225 -4.00 22.17 1.71
CA TYR A 225 -3.13 23.35 1.72
C TYR A 225 -2.45 23.54 0.36
N LYS A 226 -2.26 24.80 -0.02
CA LYS A 226 -1.63 25.21 -1.28
C LYS A 226 -0.39 26.04 -0.98
N ASP A 227 0.51 25.44 -0.21
CA ASP A 227 1.77 26.05 0.19
C ASP A 227 2.97 25.28 -0.37
N ILE A 228 4.12 25.92 -0.23
CA ILE A 228 5.40 25.41 -0.68
C ILE A 228 5.73 24.02 -0.11
N LEU A 229 5.37 23.74 1.14
CA LEU A 229 5.64 22.45 1.77
C LEU A 229 4.82 21.34 1.11
N VAL A 230 3.54 21.58 0.81
CA VAL A 230 2.70 20.60 0.08
C VAL A 230 3.27 20.34 -1.33
N ASP A 231 3.66 21.39 -2.05
CA ASP A 231 4.17 21.22 -3.41
C ASP A 231 5.52 20.48 -3.45
N LEU A 232 6.39 20.76 -2.47
CA LEU A 232 7.65 20.04 -2.29
C LEU A 232 7.40 18.58 -1.90
N ALA A 233 6.44 18.32 -1.00
CA ALA A 233 6.09 16.98 -0.58
C ALA A 233 5.49 16.16 -1.73
N LYS A 234 4.67 16.76 -2.62
CA LYS A 234 4.16 16.08 -3.83
C LYS A 234 5.28 15.64 -4.76
N LYS A 235 6.26 16.52 -5.01
CA LYS A 235 7.42 16.20 -5.86
C LYS A 235 8.27 15.07 -5.27
N ASN A 236 8.54 15.14 -3.97
CA ASN A 236 9.29 14.09 -3.27
C ASN A 236 8.50 12.78 -3.18
N GLN A 237 7.18 12.83 -3.01
CA GLN A 237 6.32 11.65 -3.06
C GLN A 237 6.33 11.00 -4.44
N GLU A 238 6.37 11.78 -5.51
CA GLU A 238 6.48 11.25 -6.87
C GLU A 238 7.84 10.62 -7.13
N ASN A 239 8.92 11.25 -6.67
CA ASN A 239 10.26 10.67 -6.67
C ASN A 239 10.31 9.36 -5.86
N LEU A 240 9.66 9.34 -4.70
CA LEU A 240 9.56 8.16 -3.84
C LEU A 240 8.73 7.05 -4.48
N LYS A 241 7.68 7.37 -5.24
CA LYS A 241 6.93 6.36 -5.99
C LYS A 241 7.83 5.64 -7.01
N ILE A 242 8.64 6.40 -7.74
CA ILE A 242 9.52 5.86 -8.79
C ILE A 242 10.69 5.08 -8.19
N ASN A 243 11.37 5.65 -7.20
CA ASN A 243 12.62 5.09 -6.68
C ASN A 243 12.45 4.27 -5.40
N GLY A 244 11.28 4.37 -4.76
CA GLY A 244 10.88 3.61 -3.57
C GLY A 244 9.84 2.55 -3.92
N ASP A 245 8.59 2.94 -4.21
CA ASP A 245 7.48 1.99 -4.42
C ASP A 245 7.79 0.96 -5.51
N TRP A 246 8.24 1.41 -6.68
CA TRP A 246 8.54 0.52 -7.81
C TRP A 246 9.74 -0.38 -7.56
N THR A 247 10.63 0.00 -6.64
CA THR A 247 11.80 -0.77 -6.23
C THR A 247 11.41 -1.84 -5.21
N VAL A 248 10.62 -1.49 -4.20
CA VAL A 248 10.30 -2.40 -3.07
C VAL A 248 9.11 -3.31 -3.36
N PHE A 249 8.08 -2.79 -4.03
CA PHE A 249 6.78 -3.46 -4.06
C PHE A 249 6.79 -4.74 -4.91
N PRO A 250 7.33 -4.75 -6.14
CA PRO A 250 7.41 -5.98 -6.92
C PRO A 250 8.17 -7.13 -6.26
N PRO A 251 9.43 -6.96 -5.80
CA PRO A 251 10.16 -8.08 -5.19
C PRO A 251 9.54 -8.53 -3.86
N ALA A 252 9.04 -7.61 -3.02
CA ALA A 252 8.35 -7.99 -1.78
C ALA A 252 7.10 -8.85 -2.04
N VAL A 253 6.31 -8.52 -3.06
CA VAL A 253 5.16 -9.33 -3.49
C VAL A 253 5.60 -10.69 -4.00
N LYS A 254 6.68 -10.77 -4.80
CA LYS A 254 7.23 -12.05 -5.28
C LYS A 254 7.65 -12.96 -4.14
N ASP A 255 8.33 -12.41 -3.13
CA ASP A 255 8.79 -13.19 -1.97
C ASP A 255 7.65 -13.63 -1.07
N PHE A 256 6.64 -12.78 -0.89
CA PHE A 256 5.41 -13.15 -0.21
C PHE A 256 4.71 -14.31 -0.92
N ALA A 257 4.51 -14.20 -2.23
CA ALA A 257 3.91 -15.25 -3.06
C ALA A 257 4.74 -16.55 -3.06
N SER A 258 6.06 -16.44 -2.98
CA SER A 258 6.99 -17.58 -2.92
C SER A 258 7.11 -18.19 -1.52
N GLY A 259 6.39 -17.66 -0.52
CA GLY A 259 6.39 -18.22 0.83
C GLY A 259 7.63 -17.92 1.63
N LYS A 260 8.36 -16.87 1.28
CA LYS A 260 9.55 -16.48 2.04
C LYS A 260 9.24 -15.71 3.31
N PHE A 261 7.98 -15.31 3.53
CA PHE A 261 7.53 -14.66 4.75
C PHE A 261 6.57 -15.55 5.52
N ALA A 262 6.73 -15.59 6.84
CA ALA A 262 5.84 -16.29 7.76
C ALA A 262 5.86 -15.64 9.15
N GLN A 263 5.09 -16.19 10.08
CA GLN A 263 5.15 -15.85 11.50
C GLN A 263 5.66 -17.03 12.33
N ASP A 264 6.43 -16.75 13.36
CA ASP A 264 6.71 -17.72 14.42
C ASP A 264 5.53 -17.83 15.41
N GLU A 265 5.65 -18.71 16.41
CA GLU A 265 4.62 -18.93 17.44
C GLU A 265 4.31 -17.68 18.27
N MET A 266 5.25 -16.73 18.35
CA MET A 266 5.09 -15.47 19.06
C MET A 266 4.51 -14.37 18.14
N GLY A 267 4.12 -14.72 16.91
CA GLY A 267 3.60 -13.78 15.91
C GLY A 267 4.67 -12.90 15.27
N SER A 268 5.96 -13.15 15.54
CA SER A 268 7.04 -12.34 14.99
C SER A 268 7.30 -12.69 13.52
N LEU A 269 7.65 -11.69 12.72
CA LEU A 269 7.97 -11.90 11.31
C LEU A 269 9.26 -12.73 11.18
N VAL A 270 9.18 -13.79 10.39
CA VAL A 270 10.34 -14.58 9.98
C VAL A 270 10.44 -14.57 8.46
N TYR A 271 11.68 -14.73 7.98
CA TYR A 271 12.01 -14.72 6.58
C TYR A 271 12.90 -15.92 6.22
N LEU A 272 12.58 -16.60 5.12
CA LEU A 272 13.29 -17.77 4.65
C LEU A 272 14.56 -17.36 3.88
N THR A 273 15.71 -17.70 4.44
CA THR A 273 17.03 -17.59 3.78
C THR A 273 17.54 -18.98 3.40
N ASP A 274 18.70 -19.05 2.77
CA ASP A 274 19.38 -20.32 2.46
C ASP A 274 19.72 -21.12 3.73
N ASP A 275 19.91 -20.42 4.86
CA ASP A 275 20.16 -21.00 6.19
C ASP A 275 18.86 -21.30 6.97
N GLY A 276 17.70 -21.29 6.29
CA GLY A 276 16.39 -21.53 6.87
C GLY A 276 15.69 -20.27 7.38
N TRP A 277 14.70 -20.45 8.25
CA TRP A 277 13.89 -19.35 8.79
C TRP A 277 14.66 -18.50 9.78
N LYS A 278 14.73 -17.19 9.54
CA LYS A 278 15.37 -16.22 10.44
C LYS A 278 14.37 -15.16 10.88
N LYS A 279 14.45 -14.75 12.14
CA LYS A 279 13.63 -13.67 12.69
C LYS A 279 14.10 -12.33 12.17
N ILE A 280 13.18 -11.52 11.63
CA ILE A 280 13.50 -10.24 11.00
C ILE A 280 12.53 -9.14 11.44
N LYS A 281 13.00 -7.89 11.37
CA LYS A 281 12.16 -6.69 11.44
C LYS A 281 11.48 -6.42 10.10
N THR A 282 12.23 -6.56 9.00
CA THR A 282 11.79 -6.34 7.61
C THR A 282 12.89 -6.84 6.64
N VAL A 283 12.71 -6.64 5.34
CA VAL A 283 13.75 -6.81 4.32
C VAL A 283 13.97 -5.48 3.58
N GLU A 284 15.20 -5.02 3.46
CA GLU A 284 15.51 -3.88 2.58
C GLU A 284 15.67 -4.37 1.14
N TYR A 285 14.91 -3.78 0.22
CA TYR A 285 14.95 -4.05 -1.21
C TYR A 285 15.56 -2.86 -1.96
N GLY A 286 16.63 -3.12 -2.69
CA GLY A 286 17.19 -2.22 -3.69
C GLY A 286 16.99 -2.78 -5.10
N ILE A 287 17.51 -2.07 -6.10
CA ILE A 287 17.39 -2.45 -7.52
C ILE A 287 17.93 -3.88 -7.78
N SER A 288 19.03 -4.23 -7.12
CA SER A 288 19.69 -5.53 -7.27
C SER A 288 20.06 -6.17 -5.93
N SER A 289 19.54 -5.64 -4.82
CA SER A 289 19.88 -6.09 -3.47
C SER A 289 18.64 -6.44 -2.68
N LYS A 290 18.81 -7.41 -1.79
CA LYS A 290 17.78 -7.83 -0.87
C LYS A 290 18.44 -8.26 0.44
N ILE A 291 18.23 -7.45 1.48
CA ILE A 291 18.98 -7.55 2.72
C ILE A 291 17.99 -7.73 3.86
N PRO A 292 17.86 -8.93 4.44
CA PRO A 292 17.07 -9.13 5.65
C PRO A 292 17.61 -8.25 6.79
N VAL A 293 16.72 -7.51 7.43
CA VAL A 293 17.04 -6.70 8.61
C VAL A 293 16.62 -7.51 9.83
N TYR A 294 17.59 -8.08 10.54
CA TYR A 294 17.35 -8.96 11.69
C TYR A 294 16.87 -8.17 12.92
N VAL A 295 16.18 -8.86 13.84
CA VAL A 295 15.78 -8.35 15.17
C VAL A 295 16.96 -8.43 16.12
#